data_AF-A0A811XRE0-F1
#
_entry.id   AF-A0A811XRE0-F1
#
_cell.length_a   1.000
_cell.length_b   1.000
_cell.length_c   1.000
_cell.angle_alpha   90.00
_cell.angle_beta   90.00
_cell.angle_gamma   90.00
#
_symmetry.space_group_name_H-M   'P 1'
#
loop_
_entity.id
_entity.type
_entity.pdbx_description
1 polymer ?
#
loop_
_entity_poly.entity_id
_entity_poly.type
_entity_poly.pdbx_seq_one_letter_code
_entity_poly.pdbx_strand_id
1 'polypeptide(L)' 'MGKNYVNGKTLLEKRYNEDLELEDAVHTAILTLKESFEGQMTDDNIEVAICNEAGFRRLTPTEVKDYLAAIV' A
#
# COMPACT_ATOMS: atom_id res chain seq x y z
N MET A 1 -7.74 -6.23 8.74
CA MET A 1 -8.42 -5.51 9.83
C MET A 1 -8.96 -4.19 9.29
N GLY A 2 -9.88 -3.52 9.99
CA GLY A 2 -10.48 -2.26 9.55
C GLY A 2 -11.78 -2.42 8.74
N LYS A 3 -12.30 -1.30 8.23
CA LYS A 3 -13.50 -1.27 7.38
C LYS A 3 -13.21 -2.06 6.09
N ASN A 4 -14.17 -2.89 5.66
CA ASN A 4 -14.08 -3.69 4.43
C ASN A 4 -12.92 -4.73 4.37
N TYR A 5 -12.44 -5.20 5.53
CA TYR A 5 -11.29 -6.11 5.59
C TYR A 5 -11.47 -7.44 4.82
N VAL A 6 -12.70 -7.91 4.61
CA VAL A 6 -13.00 -9.15 3.88
C VAL A 6 -12.61 -9.01 2.41
N ASN A 7 -12.96 -7.87 1.79
CA ASN A 7 -12.61 -7.57 0.41
C ASN A 7 -11.09 -7.36 0.28
N GLY A 8 -10.50 -6.59 1.20
CA GLY A 8 -9.05 -6.38 1.23
C GLY A 8 -8.26 -7.68 1.37
N LYS A 9 -8.71 -8.62 2.22
CA LYS A 9 -8.08 -9.94 2.36
C LYS A 9 -8.14 -10.73 1.05
N THR A 10 -9.31 -10.81 0.43
CA THR A 10 -9.50 -11.52 -0.84
C THR A 10 -8.62 -10.97 -1.95
N LEU A 11 -8.41 -9.65 -1.95
CA LEU A 11 -7.60 -8.97 -2.95
C LEU A 11 -6.10 -9.22 -2.74
N LEU A 12 -5.64 -9.19 -1.49
CA LEU A 12 -4.28 -9.55 -1.11
C LEU A 12 -3.99 -11.02 -1.44
N GLU A 13 -4.92 -11.93 -1.14
CA GLU A 13 -4.77 -13.37 -1.45
C GLU A 13 -4.56 -13.63 -2.95
N LYS A 14 -5.11 -12.79 -3.83
CA LYS A 14 -4.94 -12.91 -5.29
C LYS A 14 -3.63 -12.33 -5.81
N ARG A 15 -3.08 -11.31 -5.15
CA ARG A 15 -1.88 -10.57 -5.59
C ARG A 15 -0.61 -11.01 -4.89
N TYR A 16 -0.74 -11.67 -3.74
CA TYR A 16 0.39 -12.18 -2.98
C TYR A 16 1.05 -13.39 -3.66
N ASN A 17 2.38 -13.38 -3.67
CA ASN A 17 3.23 -14.51 -4.01
C ASN A 17 4.55 -14.40 -3.22
N GLU A 18 5.32 -15.48 -3.11
CA GLU A 18 6.54 -15.53 -2.27
C GLU A 18 7.73 -14.77 -2.87
N ASP A 19 7.73 -14.53 -4.18
CA ASP A 19 8.79 -13.82 -4.90
C ASP A 19 8.51 -12.31 -5.05
N LEU A 20 7.50 -11.80 -4.33
CA LEU A 20 7.08 -10.40 -4.43
C LEU A 20 8.16 -9.47 -3.89
N GLU A 21 8.61 -8.54 -4.74
CA GLU A 21 9.59 -7.53 -4.32
C GLU A 21 8.94 -6.48 -3.41
N LEU A 22 9.77 -5.79 -2.61
CA LEU A 22 9.30 -4.78 -1.65
C LEU A 22 8.49 -3.67 -2.34
N GLU A 23 8.92 -3.24 -3.52
CA GLU A 23 8.24 -2.20 -4.30
C GLU A 23 6.84 -2.65 -4.76
N ASP A 24 6.73 -3.89 -5.25
CA ASP A 24 5.44 -4.48 -5.65
C ASP A 24 4.51 -4.71 -4.45
N ALA A 25 5.08 -5.05 -3.29
CA ALA A 25 4.35 -5.19 -2.04
C ALA A 25 3.75 -3.85 -1.59
N VAL A 26 4.53 -2.76 -1.64
CA VAL A 26 4.06 -1.40 -1.34
C VAL A 26 2.95 -0.99 -2.30
N HIS A 27 3.16 -1.22 -3.61
CA HIS A 27 2.16 -0.90 -4.63
C HIS A 27 0.84 -1.66 -4.40
N THR A 28 0.93 -2.97 -4.14
CA THR A 28 -0.23 -3.83 -3.86
C THR A 28 -0.96 -3.40 -2.58
N ALA A 29 -0.22 -3.02 -1.52
CA ALA A 29 -0.81 -2.54 -0.28
C ALA A 29 -1.60 -1.24 -0.48
N ILE A 30 -1.03 -0.26 -1.19
CA ILE A 30 -1.70 1.01 -1.46
C ILE A 30 -2.93 0.80 -2.35
N LEU A 31 -2.84 -0.06 -3.38
CA LEU A 31 -3.99 -0.41 -4.22
C LEU A 31 -5.12 -1.06 -3.40
N THR A 32 -4.79 -1.96 -2.48
CA THR A 32 -5.76 -2.60 -1.59
C THR A 32 -6.46 -1.58 -0.68
N LEU A 33 -5.69 -0.63 -0.15
CA LEU A 33 -6.24 0.46 0.66
C LEU A 33 -7.14 1.38 -0.19
N LYS A 34 -6.74 1.73 -1.41
CA LYS A 34 -7.49 2.58 -2.35
C LYS A 34 -8.87 1.99 -2.65
N GLU A 35 -8.99 0.68 -2.85
CA GLU A 35 -10.29 0.00 -3.08
C GLU A 35 -11.23 0.06 -1.87
N SER A 36 -10.68 0.20 -0.67
CA SER A 36 -11.45 0.28 0.57
C SER A 36 -11.65 1.71 1.08
N PHE A 37 -11.04 2.70 0.40
CA PHE A 37 -11.03 4.10 0.81
C PHE A 37 -12.15 4.87 0.10
N GLU A 38 -13.00 5.54 0.88
CA GLU A 38 -14.03 6.40 0.34
C GLU A 38 -13.47 7.80 0.10
N GLY A 39 -13.28 8.17 -1.16
CA GLY A 39 -12.79 9.50 -1.56
C GLY A 39 -11.39 9.45 -2.19
N GLN A 40 -10.71 10.60 -2.20
CA GLN A 40 -9.37 10.72 -2.78
C GLN A 40 -8.30 10.37 -1.75
N MET A 41 -7.44 9.40 -2.08
CA MET A 41 -6.23 9.11 -1.31
C MET A 41 -5.13 10.12 -1.67
N THR A 42 -4.48 10.69 -0.68
CA THR A 42 -3.43 11.73 -0.81
C THR A 42 -2.28 11.41 0.15
N ASP A 43 -1.11 12.00 -0.10
CA ASP A 43 0.07 11.82 0.76
C ASP A 43 -0.12 12.34 2.19
N ASP A 44 -1.08 13.22 2.44
CA ASP A 44 -1.46 13.69 3.78
C ASP A 44 -2.43 12.76 4.53
N ASN A 45 -3.15 11.87 3.85
CA ASN A 45 -4.22 11.07 4.47
C ASN A 45 -3.88 9.59 4.64
N ILE A 46 -2.71 9.17 4.16
CA ILE A 46 -2.15 7.85 4.38
C ILE A 46 -0.72 7.95 4.89
N GLU A 47 -0.35 6.99 5.72
CA GLU A 47 1.03 6.81 6.16
C GLU A 47 1.49 5.43 5.73
N VAL A 48 2.67 5.37 5.10
CA VAL A 48 3.28 4.12 4.64
C VAL A 48 4.68 4.01 5.22
N ALA A 49 5.03 2.81 5.68
CA ALA A 49 6.35 2.50 6.16
C ALA A 49 6.78 1.13 5.66
N ILE A 50 8.08 1.00 5.38
CA ILE A 50 8.72 -0.22 4.93
C ILE A 50 9.64 -0.75 6.03
N CYS A 51 9.78 -2.07 6.08
CA CYS A 51 10.72 -2.74 6.97
C CYS A 51 11.52 -3.74 6.14
N ASN A 52 12.84 -3.58 6.11
CA ASN A 52 13.76 -4.47 5.40
C ASN A 52 15.03 -4.70 6.25
N GLU A 53 16.08 -5.27 5.67
CA GLU A 53 17.35 -5.52 6.38
C GLU A 53 18.00 -4.26 6.97
N ALA A 54 17.74 -3.09 6.38
CA ALA A 54 18.22 -1.80 6.91
C ALA A 54 17.36 -1.27 8.08
N GLY A 55 16.29 -1.97 8.44
CA GLY A 55 15.38 -1.65 9.53
C GLY A 55 14.06 -1.04 9.05
N PHE A 56 13.37 -0.40 9.99
CA PHE A 56 12.08 0.24 9.76
C PHE A 56 12.24 1.70 9.35
N ARG A 57 11.56 2.10 8.28
CA ARG A 57 11.59 3.45 7.71
C ARG A 57 10.20 3.87 7.29
N ARG A 58 9.77 5.06 7.73
CA ARG A 58 8.58 5.72 7.17
C ARG A 58 8.94 6.34 5.82
N LEU A 59 8.05 6.17 4.84
CA LEU A 59 8.17 6.86 3.56
C LEU A 59 7.85 8.34 3.75
N THR A 60 8.55 9.19 3.00
CA THR A 60 8.25 10.62 2.97
C THR A 60 6.96 10.90 2.19
N PRO A 61 6.26 12.02 2.43
CA PRO A 61 5.06 12.37 1.67
C PRO A 61 5.31 12.39 0.16
N THR A 62 6.51 12.84 -0.27
CA THR A 62 6.92 12.81 -1.68
C THR A 62 6.94 11.40 -2.25
N GLU A 63 7.53 10.44 -1.53
CA GLU A 63 7.55 9.04 -1.98
C GLU A 63 6.16 8.44 -2.03
N VAL A 64 5.33 8.70 -1.02
CA VAL A 64 3.93 8.26 -1.00
C VAL A 64 3.17 8.81 -2.21
N LYS A 65 3.40 10.08 -2.55
CA LYS A 65 2.81 10.72 -3.73
C LYS A 65 3.27 10.08 -5.03
N ASP A 66 4.54 9.72 -5.16
CA ASP A 66 5.08 9.02 -6.33
C ASP A 66 4.44 7.63 -6.48
N TYR A 67 4.29 6.87 -5.38
CA TYR A 67 3.57 5.60 -5.39
C TYR A 67 2.09 5.76 -5.76
N LEU A 68 1.41 6.81 -5.27
CA LEU A 68 0.03 7.10 -5.63
C LEU A 68 -0.12 7.46 -7.12
N ALA A 69 0.86 8.16 -7.69
CA ALA A 69 0.89 8.52 -9.10
C ALA A 69 1.16 7.32 -10.02
N ALA A 70 1.89 6.31 -9.55
CA ALA A 70 2.12 5.06 -10.28
C ALA A 70 0.87 4.18 -10.38
N ILE A 71 -0.10 4.35 -9.48
CA ILE A 71 -1.37 3.61 -9.47
C ILE A 71 -2.40 4.34 -10.36
N VAL A 72 -2.22 4.22 -11.67
CA VAL A 72 -3.13 4.74 -12.71
C VAL A 72 -4.22 3.71 -13.02
#